data_AF-A0A2T4TNR7-F1
#
_entry.id   AF-A0A2T4TNR7-F1
#
_cell.length_a   1.000
_cell.length_b   1.000
_cell.length_c   1.000
_cell.angle_alpha   90.00
_cell.angle_beta   90.00
_cell.angle_gamma   90.00
#
_symmetry.space_group_name_H-M   'P 1'
#
loop_
_entity.id
_entity.type
_entity.pdbx_description
1 polymer ?
#
loop_
_entity_poly.entity_id
_entity_poly.type
_entity_poly.pdbx_seq_one_letter_code
_entity_poly.pdbx_strand_id
1 'polypeptide(L)'
;MEIQSNSSSQTITALRFPLIVAVVMLHTYIVDKPIGGYIYVKGGQFPIFDLIEHVFRVEIANMAVPLFFFISGYLFFSGTSFSKKVYQEKLKRRFYSLFIPYIFWNTAFMLFITGIAVIYPTWLAEKQNMLGMSLTEFLNAFWNLNQGLIPLWFIRDLMVINLLSPLLYWLLKKTGILFLSFMCLLWLFQIGQWLPGIGLRASFFYAFGAWFSIHKLGFVEVLRKYGRST
;
A
#
# COMPACT_ATOMS: atom_id res chain seq x y z
N MET A 1 6.09 24.99 16.35
CA MET A 1 6.93 24.30 15.34
C MET A 1 7.69 23.19 16.06
N GLU A 2 8.04 22.13 15.33
CA GLU A 2 8.78 20.92 15.79
C GLU A 2 8.05 19.94 16.72
N ILE A 3 7.35 18.97 16.13
CA ILE A 3 7.36 17.57 16.63
C ILE A 3 7.38 16.63 15.42
N GLN A 4 8.37 16.80 14.56
CA GLN A 4 8.91 15.68 13.82
C GLN A 4 10.29 15.52 14.41
N SER A 5 10.48 14.58 15.33
CA SER A 5 11.84 14.35 15.84
C SER A 5 12.73 14.04 14.64
N ASN A 6 13.90 14.66 14.59
CA ASN A 6 14.85 14.46 13.49
C ASN A 6 15.06 12.95 13.21
N SER A 7 15.04 12.14 14.28
CA SER A 7 15.08 10.68 14.27
C SER A 7 13.92 10.00 13.53
N SER A 8 12.66 10.43 13.72
CA SER A 8 11.51 9.87 13.00
C SER A 8 11.57 10.17 11.50
N SER A 9 11.98 11.37 11.12
CA SER A 9 12.15 11.76 9.71
C SER A 9 13.28 10.99 9.01
N GLN A 10 14.42 10.85 9.67
CA GLN A 10 15.56 10.06 9.20
C GLN A 10 15.19 8.58 9.04
N THR A 11 14.50 8.00 10.01
CA THR A 11 14.03 6.60 9.97
C THR A 11 13.09 6.37 8.79
N ILE A 12 12.10 7.26 8.59
CA ILE A 12 11.19 7.18 7.43
C ILE A 12 11.98 7.24 6.12
N THR A 13 12.98 8.11 6.04
CA THR A 13 13.81 8.25 4.83
C THR A 13 14.62 6.99 4.56
N ALA A 14 15.24 6.42 5.59
CA ALA A 14 15.99 5.16 5.50
C ALA A 14 15.09 3.97 5.11
N LEU A 15 13.86 3.92 5.63
CA LEU A 15 12.91 2.83 5.35
C LEU A 15 12.35 2.86 3.92
N ARG A 16 12.34 4.00 3.22
CA ARG A 16 11.75 4.10 1.88
C ARG A 16 12.33 3.09 0.90
N PHE A 17 13.64 3.04 0.79
CA PHE A 17 14.30 2.18 -0.19
C PHE A 17 14.06 0.69 0.08
N PRO A 18 14.31 0.15 1.30
CA PRO A 18 14.00 -1.25 1.62
C PRO A 18 12.53 -1.61 1.38
N LEU A 19 11.59 -0.74 1.75
CA LEU A 19 10.16 -1.01 1.57
C LEU A 19 9.78 -1.02 0.08
N ILE A 20 10.36 -0.16 -0.75
CA ILE A 20 10.15 -0.18 -2.22
C ILE A 20 10.69 -1.48 -2.81
N VAL A 21 11.91 -1.88 -2.45
CA VAL A 21 12.52 -3.13 -2.92
C VAL A 21 11.66 -4.32 -2.55
N ALA A 22 11.17 -4.35 -1.30
CA ALA A 22 10.29 -5.39 -0.82
C ALA A 22 8.97 -5.47 -1.64
N VAL A 23 8.34 -4.34 -1.95
CA VAL A 23 7.15 -4.31 -2.83
C VAL A 23 7.46 -4.84 -4.23
N VAL A 24 8.62 -4.51 -4.81
CA VAL A 24 9.03 -5.06 -6.11
C VAL A 24 9.16 -6.58 -6.03
N MET A 25 9.90 -7.10 -5.02
CA MET A 25 10.09 -8.53 -4.81
C MET A 25 8.76 -9.28 -4.64
N LEU A 26 7.78 -8.68 -3.97
CA LEU A 26 6.43 -9.25 -3.80
C LEU A 26 5.72 -9.53 -5.14
N HIS A 27 6.04 -8.77 -6.17
CA HIS A 27 5.38 -8.83 -7.48
C HIS A 27 6.22 -9.49 -8.58
N THR A 28 7.46 -9.95 -8.30
CA THR A 28 8.38 -10.55 -9.29
C THR A 28 8.50 -12.08 -9.22
N TYR A 29 7.43 -12.78 -8.81
CA TYR A 29 7.46 -14.24 -8.62
C TYR A 29 7.45 -15.05 -9.93
N ILE A 30 8.30 -16.07 -10.00
CA ILE A 30 8.51 -16.92 -11.17
C ILE A 30 8.29 -18.43 -10.93
N VAL A 31 8.28 -18.90 -9.67
CA VAL A 31 8.09 -20.34 -9.38
C VAL A 31 6.63 -20.71 -9.68
N ASP A 32 6.39 -21.88 -10.27
CA ASP A 32 5.08 -22.35 -10.73
C ASP A 32 4.34 -21.41 -11.71
N LYS A 33 5.02 -20.39 -12.24
CA LYS A 33 4.42 -19.50 -13.25
C LYS A 33 4.61 -20.09 -14.64
N PRO A 34 3.52 -20.40 -15.36
CA PRO A 34 3.61 -20.84 -16.74
C PRO A 34 4.06 -19.68 -17.63
N ILE A 35 5.12 -19.87 -18.40
CA ILE A 35 5.59 -18.95 -19.44
C ILE A 35 5.47 -19.71 -20.77
N GLY A 36 4.53 -19.29 -21.63
CA GLY A 36 4.24 -20.01 -22.88
C GLY A 36 3.72 -21.44 -22.66
N GLY A 37 3.01 -21.69 -21.55
CA GLY A 37 2.49 -23.02 -21.18
C GLY A 37 3.50 -23.94 -20.49
N TYR A 38 4.77 -23.51 -20.35
CA TYR A 38 5.82 -24.27 -19.67
C TYR A 38 6.13 -23.66 -18.31
N ILE A 39 6.24 -24.52 -17.29
CA ILE A 39 6.72 -24.13 -15.96
C ILE A 39 8.22 -24.39 -15.91
N TYR A 40 9.00 -23.31 -15.95
CA TYR A 40 10.47 -23.37 -15.96
C TYR A 40 11.08 -23.65 -14.59
N VAL A 41 10.42 -23.21 -13.52
CA VAL A 41 10.83 -23.47 -12.14
C VAL A 41 9.63 -24.04 -11.40
N LYS A 42 9.67 -25.34 -11.09
CA LYS A 42 8.60 -26.01 -10.34
C LYS A 42 8.82 -25.85 -8.83
N GLY A 43 7.76 -25.62 -8.08
CA GLY A 43 7.80 -25.64 -6.62
C GLY A 43 8.33 -26.98 -6.12
N GLY A 44 9.21 -26.95 -5.12
CA GLY A 44 9.89 -28.11 -4.55
C GLY A 44 11.13 -28.56 -5.32
N GLN A 45 11.39 -28.02 -6.52
CA GLN A 45 12.57 -28.38 -7.32
C GLN A 45 13.87 -27.88 -6.67
N PHE A 46 13.82 -26.73 -6.01
CA PHE A 46 14.97 -26.12 -5.35
C PHE A 46 14.61 -25.71 -3.92
N PRO A 47 14.59 -26.64 -2.95
CA PRO A 47 14.04 -26.39 -1.61
C PRO A 47 14.65 -25.20 -0.86
N ILE A 48 15.96 -24.97 -1.01
CA ILE A 48 16.64 -23.82 -0.39
C ILE A 48 16.21 -22.52 -1.05
N PHE A 49 16.11 -22.50 -2.39
CA PHE A 49 15.64 -21.34 -3.13
C PHE A 49 14.18 -21.03 -2.79
N ASP A 50 13.31 -22.05 -2.74
CA ASP A 50 11.91 -21.91 -2.38
C ASP A 50 11.73 -21.38 -0.95
N LEU A 51 12.56 -21.85 -0.01
CA LEU A 51 12.57 -21.34 1.36
C LEU A 51 12.98 -19.86 1.39
N ILE A 52 14.07 -19.50 0.71
CA ILE A 52 14.55 -18.10 0.64
C ILE A 52 13.46 -17.22 0.02
N GLU A 53 12.92 -17.62 -1.13
CA GLU A 53 11.83 -16.90 -1.82
C GLU A 53 10.63 -16.71 -0.89
N HIS A 54 10.21 -17.77 -0.21
CA HIS A 54 9.09 -17.73 0.72
C HIS A 54 9.32 -16.72 1.85
N VAL A 55 10.49 -16.74 2.50
CA VAL A 55 10.80 -15.81 3.59
C VAL A 55 10.82 -14.35 3.09
N PHE A 56 11.49 -14.08 1.98
CA PHE A 56 11.58 -12.71 1.47
C PHE A 56 10.21 -12.19 0.98
N ARG A 57 9.40 -13.02 0.35
CA ARG A 57 8.08 -12.61 -0.16
C ARG A 57 7.00 -12.60 0.92
N VAL A 58 6.80 -13.74 1.57
CA VAL A 58 5.66 -13.96 2.47
C VAL A 58 5.84 -13.24 3.79
N GLU A 59 7.05 -13.27 4.35
CA GLU A 59 7.29 -12.66 5.66
C GLU A 59 7.72 -11.20 5.51
N ILE A 60 8.78 -10.93 4.74
CA ILE A 60 9.38 -9.59 4.71
C ILE A 60 8.57 -8.65 3.81
N ALA A 61 8.25 -9.05 2.58
CA ALA A 61 7.62 -8.16 1.64
C ALA A 61 6.15 -7.84 1.94
N ASN A 62 5.41 -8.78 2.53
CA ASN A 62 4.05 -8.51 2.98
C ASN A 62 3.98 -7.46 4.11
N MET A 63 5.05 -7.28 4.89
CA MET A 63 5.12 -6.21 5.91
C MET A 63 5.27 -4.82 5.30
N ALA A 64 5.76 -4.71 4.05
CA ALA A 64 6.07 -3.42 3.46
C ALA A 64 4.81 -2.54 3.31
N VAL A 65 3.71 -3.14 2.85
CA VAL A 65 2.45 -2.42 2.60
C VAL A 65 1.81 -1.90 3.91
N PRO A 66 1.60 -2.72 4.96
CA PRO A 66 1.20 -2.25 6.28
C PRO A 66 2.05 -1.10 6.83
N LEU A 67 3.38 -1.18 6.69
CA LEU A 67 4.29 -0.14 7.15
C LEU A 67 4.12 1.16 6.35
N PHE A 68 3.91 1.09 5.03
CA PHE A 68 3.59 2.27 4.23
C PHE A 68 2.28 2.94 4.68
N PHE A 69 1.25 2.17 4.99
CA PHE A 69 0.00 2.72 5.51
C PHE A 69 0.18 3.36 6.89
N PHE A 70 0.89 2.70 7.80
CA PHE A 70 1.22 3.25 9.11
C PHE A 70 1.97 4.58 9.00
N ILE A 71 3.07 4.62 8.25
CA ILE A 71 3.87 5.84 8.04
C ILE A 71 3.00 6.94 7.40
N SER A 72 2.16 6.58 6.44
CA SER A 72 1.30 7.54 5.76
C SER A 72 0.26 8.16 6.69
N GLY A 73 -0.40 7.35 7.53
CA GLY A 73 -1.34 7.84 8.55
C GLY A 73 -0.64 8.72 9.59
N TYR A 74 0.54 8.31 10.05
CA TYR A 74 1.36 9.10 10.97
C TYR A 74 1.69 10.49 10.40
N LEU A 75 2.21 10.55 9.16
CA LEU A 75 2.58 11.79 8.49
C LEU A 75 1.37 12.65 8.08
N PHE A 76 0.23 12.01 7.81
CA PHE A 76 -0.98 12.75 7.48
C PHE A 76 -1.47 13.59 8.65
N PHE A 77 -1.41 13.06 9.88
CA PHE A 77 -1.83 13.79 11.07
C PHE A 77 -0.69 14.52 11.79
N SER A 78 0.56 14.40 11.32
CA SER A 78 1.70 15.06 11.96
C SER A 78 1.69 16.56 11.72
N GLY A 79 2.12 17.31 12.73
CA GLY A 79 2.31 18.76 12.67
C GLY A 79 1.25 19.53 13.45
N THR A 80 0.56 20.44 12.77
CA THR A 80 -0.44 21.34 13.35
C THR A 80 -1.78 20.65 13.60
N SER A 81 -2.61 21.25 14.45
CA SER A 81 -3.95 20.76 14.76
C SER A 81 -4.77 20.53 13.48
N PHE A 82 -5.41 19.37 13.39
CA PHE A 82 -6.21 19.01 12.24
C PHE A 82 -7.38 19.98 12.08
N SER A 83 -7.41 20.69 10.96
CA SER A 83 -8.45 21.66 10.59
C SER A 83 -8.80 21.50 9.12
N LYS A 84 -9.93 22.07 8.69
CA LYS A 84 -10.39 22.00 7.29
C LYS A 84 -9.34 22.54 6.32
N LYS A 85 -8.66 23.65 6.67
CA LYS A 85 -7.60 24.24 5.85
C LYS A 85 -6.40 23.30 5.71
N VAL A 86 -5.91 22.75 6.83
CA VAL A 86 -4.78 21.80 6.84
C VAL A 86 -5.12 20.54 6.05
N TYR A 87 -6.35 20.03 6.18
CA TYR A 87 -6.84 18.88 5.43
C TYR A 87 -6.80 19.13 3.92
N GLN A 88 -7.35 20.26 3.46
CA GLN A 88 -7.34 20.64 2.03
C GLN A 88 -5.92 20.79 1.49
N GLU A 89 -5.01 21.42 2.24
CA GLU A 89 -3.60 21.57 1.86
C GLU A 89 -2.90 20.21 1.75
N LYS A 90 -3.15 19.30 2.69
CA LYS A 90 -2.60 17.93 2.65
C LYS A 90 -3.14 17.15 1.46
N LEU A 91 -4.45 17.19 1.20
CA LEU A 91 -5.03 16.55 0.02
C LEU A 91 -4.46 17.11 -1.29
N LYS A 92 -4.30 18.44 -1.39
CA LYS A 92 -3.69 19.06 -2.57
C LYS A 92 -2.29 18.50 -2.82
N ARG A 93 -1.45 18.39 -1.79
CA ARG A 93 -0.11 17.78 -1.92
C ARG A 93 -0.19 16.31 -2.35
N ARG A 94 -1.11 15.55 -1.77
CA ARG A 94 -1.32 14.12 -2.12
C ARG A 94 -1.87 13.94 -3.53
N PHE A 95 -2.63 14.88 -4.06
CA PHE A 95 -3.07 14.85 -5.46
C PHE A 95 -1.86 14.82 -6.40
N TYR A 96 -0.90 15.73 -6.23
CA TYR A 96 0.30 15.75 -7.06
C TYR A 96 1.26 14.58 -6.77
N SER A 97 1.36 14.12 -5.52
CA SER A 97 2.31 13.06 -5.15
C SER A 97 1.79 11.63 -5.32
N LEU A 98 0.47 11.43 -5.34
CA LEU A 98 -0.17 10.11 -5.40
C LEU A 98 -1.09 9.98 -6.62
N PHE A 99 -2.09 10.88 -6.76
CA PHE A 99 -3.12 10.73 -7.79
C PHE A 99 -2.55 10.87 -9.20
N ILE A 100 -1.79 11.92 -9.47
CA ILE A 100 -1.20 12.12 -10.81
C ILE A 100 -0.27 10.95 -11.19
N PRO A 101 0.72 10.54 -10.36
CA PRO A 101 1.54 9.36 -10.65
C PRO A 101 0.72 8.08 -10.82
N TYR A 102 -0.31 7.86 -10.00
CA TYR A 102 -1.16 6.68 -10.08
C TYR A 102 -1.87 6.57 -11.43
N ILE A 103 -2.51 7.66 -11.88
CA ILE A 103 -3.20 7.69 -13.18
C ILE A 103 -2.20 7.53 -14.32
N PHE A 104 -1.06 8.22 -14.24
CA PHE A 104 -0.01 8.13 -15.25
C PHE A 104 0.49 6.69 -15.41
N TRP A 105 0.92 6.04 -14.33
CA TRP A 105 1.52 4.71 -14.39
C TRP A 105 0.53 3.61 -14.74
N ASN A 106 -0.73 3.69 -14.27
CA ASN A 106 -1.76 2.75 -14.70
C ASN A 106 -2.04 2.89 -16.20
N THR A 107 -2.19 4.13 -16.69
CA THR A 107 -2.42 4.37 -18.12
C THR A 107 -1.23 3.93 -18.98
N ALA A 108 0.00 4.27 -18.56
CA ALA A 108 1.21 3.85 -19.26
C ALA A 108 1.33 2.32 -19.33
N PHE A 109 1.00 1.61 -18.24
CA PHE A 109 0.98 0.16 -18.22
C PHE A 109 -0.08 -0.42 -19.18
N MET A 110 -1.30 0.11 -19.18
CA MET A 110 -2.34 -0.36 -20.10
C MET A 110 -1.99 -0.09 -21.57
N LEU A 111 -1.36 1.05 -21.88
CA LEU A 111 -0.84 1.35 -23.21
C LEU A 111 0.28 0.39 -23.62
N PHE A 112 1.19 0.06 -22.69
CA PHE A 112 2.22 -0.94 -22.91
C PHE A 112 1.63 -2.32 -23.23
N ILE A 113 0.67 -2.79 -22.43
CA ILE A 113 -0.07 -4.04 -22.67
C ILE A 113 -0.78 -4.01 -24.04
N THR A 114 -1.40 -2.88 -24.39
CA THR A 114 -2.06 -2.71 -25.69
C THR A 114 -1.06 -2.79 -26.85
N GLY A 115 0.10 -2.14 -26.73
CA GLY A 115 1.16 -2.20 -27.74
C GLY A 115 1.69 -3.62 -27.95
N ILE A 116 1.96 -4.35 -26.86
CA ILE A 116 2.38 -5.77 -26.95
C ILE A 116 1.27 -6.62 -27.58
N ALA A 117 0.01 -6.42 -27.21
CA ALA A 117 -1.10 -7.21 -27.76
C ALA A 117 -1.34 -6.98 -29.26
N VAL A 118 -1.02 -5.80 -29.79
CA VAL A 118 -1.08 -5.51 -31.23
C VAL A 118 0.02 -6.25 -32.01
N ILE A 119 1.21 -6.36 -31.43
CA ILE A 119 2.38 -7.00 -32.10
C ILE A 119 2.38 -8.52 -31.87
N TYR A 120 2.06 -8.98 -30.66
CA TYR A 120 2.07 -10.37 -30.23
C TYR A 120 0.78 -10.72 -29.45
N PRO A 121 -0.37 -10.90 -30.14
CA PRO A 121 -1.68 -11.09 -29.51
C PRO A 121 -1.76 -12.27 -28.53
N THR A 122 -0.94 -13.31 -28.76
CA THR A 122 -0.95 -14.55 -27.97
C THR A 122 -0.16 -14.46 -26.66
N TRP A 123 0.68 -13.44 -26.49
CA TRP A 123 1.54 -13.30 -25.30
C TRP A 123 0.80 -12.76 -24.07
N LEU A 124 -0.37 -12.19 -24.29
CA LEU A 124 -1.16 -11.51 -23.26
C LEU A 124 -2.58 -12.07 -23.16
N ALA A 125 -2.76 -13.38 -23.36
CA ALA A 125 -4.06 -14.04 -23.39
C ALA A 125 -4.96 -13.74 -22.17
N GLU A 126 -4.39 -13.41 -21.02
CA GLU A 126 -5.13 -13.05 -19.79
C GLU A 126 -5.40 -11.55 -19.61
N LYS A 127 -4.75 -10.68 -20.39
CA LYS A 127 -4.87 -9.21 -20.30
C LYS A 127 -5.60 -8.67 -21.52
N GLN A 128 -6.66 -7.92 -21.27
CA GLN A 128 -7.37 -7.25 -22.35
C GLN A 128 -6.54 -6.05 -22.84
N ASN A 129 -6.51 -5.84 -24.15
CA ASN A 129 -5.97 -4.62 -24.72
C ASN A 129 -7.00 -3.48 -24.62
N MET A 130 -6.54 -2.23 -24.56
CA MET A 130 -7.43 -1.07 -24.40
C MET A 130 -8.35 -0.85 -25.61
N LEU A 131 -7.97 -1.31 -26.81
CA LEU A 131 -8.75 -1.12 -28.03
C LEU A 131 -10.08 -1.89 -28.01
N GLY A 132 -10.14 -3.00 -27.27
CA GLY A 132 -11.35 -3.79 -27.07
C GLY A 132 -12.17 -3.43 -25.83
N MET A 133 -11.71 -2.50 -24.99
CA MET A 133 -12.37 -2.14 -23.74
C MET A 133 -13.47 -1.11 -23.94
N SER A 134 -14.61 -1.32 -23.28
CA SER A 134 -15.59 -0.26 -23.02
C SER A 134 -15.03 0.79 -22.04
N LEU A 135 -15.66 1.97 -22.00
CA LEU A 135 -15.30 3.01 -21.03
C LEU A 135 -15.40 2.50 -19.59
N THR A 136 -16.40 1.68 -19.28
CA THR A 136 -16.59 1.10 -17.94
C THR A 136 -15.46 0.15 -17.57
N GLU A 137 -15.01 -0.70 -18.51
CA GLU A 137 -13.87 -1.60 -18.28
C GLU A 137 -12.57 -0.81 -18.11
N PHE A 138 -12.36 0.23 -18.92
CA PHE A 138 -11.23 1.13 -18.78
C PHE A 138 -11.20 1.82 -17.42
N LEU A 139 -12.33 2.38 -16.97
CA LEU A 139 -12.43 3.02 -15.64
C LEU A 139 -12.25 1.99 -14.51
N ASN A 140 -12.81 0.79 -14.67
CA ASN A 140 -12.65 -0.32 -13.73
C ASN A 140 -11.20 -0.81 -13.64
N ALA A 141 -10.36 -0.59 -14.66
CA ALA A 141 -8.93 -0.94 -14.59
C ALA A 141 -8.18 -0.14 -13.51
N PHE A 142 -8.65 1.06 -13.18
CA PHE A 142 -8.10 1.88 -12.07
C PHE A 142 -8.69 1.51 -10.71
N TRP A 143 -9.74 0.69 -10.66
CA TRP A 143 -10.40 0.32 -9.42
C TRP A 143 -10.18 -1.14 -9.03
N ASN A 144 -10.22 -2.06 -9.99
CA ASN A 144 -10.03 -3.49 -9.78
C ASN A 144 -8.59 -3.93 -10.10
N LEU A 145 -8.17 -5.06 -9.52
CA LEU A 145 -6.81 -5.60 -9.68
C LEU A 145 -6.59 -6.33 -11.00
N ASN A 146 -7.61 -6.39 -11.86
CA ASN A 146 -7.62 -7.34 -12.98
C ASN A 146 -6.86 -6.80 -14.20
N GLN A 147 -6.93 -5.50 -14.46
CA GLN A 147 -6.38 -4.90 -15.69
C GLN A 147 -5.26 -3.88 -15.42
N GLY A 148 -5.38 -3.08 -14.36
CA GLY A 148 -4.38 -2.06 -14.00
C GLY A 148 -3.04 -2.61 -13.51
N LEU A 149 -2.13 -1.69 -13.18
CA LEU A 149 -0.81 -2.02 -12.65
C LEU A 149 -0.96 -2.49 -11.20
N ILE A 150 -1.07 -3.81 -11.03
CA ILE A 150 -1.40 -4.49 -9.77
C ILE A 150 -0.68 -3.89 -8.56
N PRO A 151 0.66 -3.69 -8.56
CA PRO A 151 1.37 -3.16 -7.39
C PRO A 151 0.86 -1.82 -6.86
N LEU A 152 0.18 -1.00 -7.68
CA LEU A 152 -0.27 0.34 -7.27
C LEU A 152 -1.59 0.35 -6.49
N TRP A 153 -2.20 -0.81 -6.23
CA TRP A 153 -3.46 -0.91 -5.49
C TRP A 153 -3.42 -0.22 -4.11
N PHE A 154 -2.28 -0.27 -3.42
CA PHE A 154 -2.16 0.34 -2.10
C PHE A 154 -2.18 1.87 -2.18
N ILE A 155 -1.77 2.47 -3.32
CA ILE A 155 -1.87 3.91 -3.55
C ILE A 155 -3.34 4.31 -3.73
N ARG A 156 -4.13 3.51 -4.47
CA ARG A 156 -5.59 3.70 -4.58
C ARG A 156 -6.23 3.74 -3.21
N ASP A 157 -5.96 2.74 -2.37
CA ASP A 157 -6.51 2.65 -1.03
C ASP A 157 -6.04 3.81 -0.15
N LEU A 158 -4.77 4.19 -0.26
CA LEU A 158 -4.24 5.34 0.47
C LEU A 158 -4.94 6.65 0.07
N MET A 159 -5.27 6.85 -1.20
CA MET A 159 -6.04 8.02 -1.65
C MET A 159 -7.45 8.02 -1.05
N VAL A 160 -8.15 6.89 -1.09
CA VAL A 160 -9.51 6.77 -0.50
C VAL A 160 -9.47 7.02 1.01
N ILE A 161 -8.51 6.42 1.72
CA ILE A 161 -8.37 6.61 3.17
C ILE A 161 -8.00 8.06 3.52
N ASN A 162 -7.16 8.73 2.71
CA ASN A 162 -6.87 10.16 2.89
C ASN A 162 -8.14 11.02 2.77
N LEU A 163 -9.07 10.68 1.86
CA LEU A 163 -10.37 11.36 1.77
C LEU A 163 -11.27 11.10 2.98
N LEU A 164 -11.19 9.89 3.55
CA LEU A 164 -11.93 9.51 4.77
C LEU A 164 -11.23 9.95 6.07
N SER A 165 -10.07 10.60 5.98
CA SER A 165 -9.28 10.98 7.13
C SER A 165 -9.99 11.90 8.14
N PRO A 166 -10.93 12.81 7.78
CA PRO A 166 -11.68 13.56 8.78
C PRO A 166 -12.59 12.67 9.65
N LEU A 167 -13.20 11.65 9.06
CA LEU A 167 -14.00 10.66 9.79
C LEU A 167 -13.11 9.83 10.73
N LEU A 168 -11.97 9.35 10.22
CA LEU A 168 -10.99 8.62 11.04
C LEU A 168 -10.48 9.47 12.20
N TYR A 169 -10.20 10.76 11.96
CA TYR A 169 -9.78 11.68 13.02
C TYR A 169 -10.83 11.81 14.12
N TRP A 170 -12.10 11.98 13.74
CA TRP A 170 -13.20 12.07 14.69
C TRP A 170 -13.37 10.78 15.51
N LEU A 171 -13.33 9.61 14.86
CA LEU A 171 -13.39 8.30 15.53
C LEU A 171 -12.23 8.13 16.51
N LEU A 172 -10.99 8.36 16.06
CA LEU A 172 -9.79 8.23 16.88
C LEU A 172 -9.76 9.20 18.06
N LYS A 173 -10.36 10.39 17.93
CA LYS A 173 -10.50 11.32 19.07
C LYS A 173 -11.59 10.90 20.05
N LYS A 174 -12.70 10.34 19.57
CA LYS A 174 -13.86 10.00 20.40
C LYS A 174 -13.70 8.68 21.15
N THR A 175 -13.18 7.65 20.49
CA THR A 175 -13.11 6.28 21.01
C THR A 175 -11.68 5.76 21.15
N GLY A 176 -10.70 6.41 20.50
CA GLY A 176 -9.27 6.15 20.72
C GLY A 176 -8.88 4.69 20.51
N ILE A 177 -8.31 4.09 21.57
CA ILE A 177 -7.80 2.73 21.57
C ILE A 177 -8.89 1.68 21.34
N LEU A 178 -10.15 1.95 21.71
CA LEU A 178 -11.26 1.01 21.55
C LEU A 178 -11.56 0.77 20.07
N PHE A 179 -11.57 1.84 19.26
CA PHE A 179 -11.75 1.74 17.81
C PHE A 179 -10.58 1.00 17.15
N LEU A 180 -9.35 1.29 17.57
CA LEU A 180 -8.18 0.54 17.08
C LEU A 180 -8.24 -0.94 17.44
N SER A 181 -8.65 -1.27 18.67
CA SER A 181 -8.78 -2.65 19.14
C SER A 181 -9.84 -3.39 18.33
N PHE A 182 -10.97 -2.74 18.05
CA PHE A 182 -12.00 -3.29 17.17
C PHE A 182 -11.48 -3.55 15.75
N MET A 183 -10.80 -2.58 15.13
CA MET A 183 -10.19 -2.77 13.81
C MET A 183 -9.12 -3.87 13.82
N CYS A 184 -8.33 -3.97 14.88
CA CYS A 184 -7.33 -5.01 15.07
C CYS A 184 -7.98 -6.39 15.13
N LEU A 185 -9.06 -6.56 15.90
CA LEU A 185 -9.81 -7.82 15.96
C LEU A 185 -10.35 -8.21 14.58
N LEU A 186 -11.02 -7.31 13.88
CA LEU A 186 -11.50 -7.59 12.52
C LEU A 186 -10.35 -7.96 11.57
N TRP A 187 -9.20 -7.29 11.70
CA TRP A 187 -8.01 -7.59 10.93
C TRP A 187 -7.47 -9.01 11.26
N LEU A 188 -7.36 -9.38 12.53
CA LEU A 188 -6.92 -10.71 12.96
C LEU A 188 -7.83 -11.82 12.42
N PHE A 189 -9.15 -11.61 12.44
CA PHE A 189 -10.13 -12.56 11.88
C PHE A 189 -10.26 -12.48 10.35
N GLN A 190 -9.40 -11.72 9.66
CA GLN A 190 -9.42 -11.55 8.20
C GLN A 190 -10.76 -11.03 7.64
N ILE A 191 -11.54 -10.33 8.47
CA ILE A 191 -12.82 -9.75 8.07
C ILE A 191 -12.56 -8.47 7.28
N GLY A 192 -13.18 -8.30 6.12
CA GLY A 192 -13.13 -7.03 5.36
C GLY A 192 -11.74 -6.60 4.85
N GLN A 193 -10.79 -7.53 4.72
CA GLN A 193 -9.40 -7.22 4.36
C GLN A 193 -9.24 -6.67 2.95
N TRP A 194 -9.99 -7.21 2.00
CA TRP A 194 -9.77 -7.01 0.56
C TRP A 194 -10.73 -6.01 -0.08
N LEU A 195 -11.52 -5.30 0.73
CA LEU A 195 -12.43 -4.27 0.23
C LEU A 195 -11.63 -3.15 -0.44
N PRO A 196 -11.84 -2.87 -1.75
CA PRO A 196 -11.13 -1.80 -2.44
C PRO A 196 -11.37 -0.45 -1.76
N GLY A 197 -10.31 0.30 -1.54
CA GLY A 197 -10.35 1.64 -0.94
C GLY A 197 -10.32 1.64 0.59
N ILE A 198 -11.05 0.75 1.26
CA ILE A 198 -11.30 0.82 2.70
C ILE A 198 -10.90 -0.43 3.49
N GLY A 199 -10.36 -1.45 2.82
CA GLY A 199 -10.04 -2.74 3.42
C GLY A 199 -9.12 -2.64 4.63
N LEU A 200 -9.30 -3.56 5.58
CA LEU A 200 -8.61 -3.52 6.87
C LEU A 200 -7.10 -3.65 6.76
N ARG A 201 -6.59 -4.28 5.70
CA ARG A 201 -5.15 -4.34 5.41
C ARG A 201 -4.50 -2.96 5.17
N ALA A 202 -5.32 -1.95 4.89
CA ALA A 202 -4.91 -0.57 4.66
C ALA A 202 -5.40 0.34 5.79
N SER A 203 -6.71 0.33 6.05
CA SER A 203 -7.34 1.28 6.96
C SER A 203 -6.92 1.09 8.42
N PHE A 204 -6.69 -0.15 8.88
CA PHE A 204 -6.21 -0.41 10.25
C PHE A 204 -4.83 0.19 10.50
N PHE A 205 -3.85 -0.15 9.65
CA PHE A 205 -2.48 0.33 9.84
C PHE A 205 -2.38 1.85 9.66
N TYR A 206 -3.14 2.42 8.72
CA TYR A 206 -3.25 3.87 8.59
C TYR A 206 -3.83 4.52 9.85
N ALA A 207 -4.93 3.98 10.40
CA ALA A 207 -5.53 4.48 11.63
C ALA A 207 -4.58 4.34 12.83
N PHE A 208 -3.80 3.26 12.88
CA PHE A 208 -2.80 3.03 13.92
C PHE A 208 -1.69 4.08 13.89
N GLY A 209 -1.13 4.38 12.71
CA GLY A 209 -0.16 5.46 12.54
C GLY A 209 -0.74 6.84 12.85
N ALA A 210 -1.99 7.08 12.42
CA ALA A 210 -2.72 8.30 12.75
C ALA A 210 -2.89 8.49 14.26
N TRP A 211 -3.20 7.42 15.00
CA TRP A 211 -3.35 7.47 16.45
C TRP A 211 -2.06 7.90 17.15
N PHE A 212 -0.90 7.36 16.75
CA PHE A 212 0.41 7.80 17.28
C PHE A 212 0.60 9.31 17.11
N SER A 213 0.32 9.80 15.90
CA SER A 213 0.48 11.21 15.55
C SER A 213 -0.47 12.13 16.32
N ILE A 214 -1.74 11.76 16.42
CA ILE A 214 -2.78 12.51 17.15
C ILE A 214 -2.45 12.62 18.65
N HIS A 215 -1.83 11.58 19.23
CA HIS A 215 -1.40 11.54 20.63
C HIS A 215 0.02 12.10 20.84
N LYS A 216 0.63 12.67 19.80
CA LYS A 216 1.99 13.23 19.83
C LYS A 216 3.06 12.23 20.28
N LEU A 217 2.86 10.95 19.97
CA LEU A 217 3.81 9.89 20.25
C LEU A 217 4.79 9.79 19.08
N GLY A 218 6.08 9.94 19.38
CA GLY A 218 7.13 9.62 18.43
C GLY A 218 7.30 8.10 18.35
N PHE A 219 6.97 7.50 17.21
CA PHE A 219 6.94 6.03 17.10
C PHE A 219 8.34 5.43 17.25
N VAL A 220 9.39 6.13 16.80
CA VAL A 220 10.78 5.69 16.98
C VAL A 220 11.17 5.71 18.45
N GLU A 221 10.78 6.74 19.19
CA GLU A 221 11.05 6.87 20.62
C GLU A 221 10.36 5.76 21.42
N VAL A 222 9.11 5.47 21.08
CA VAL A 222 8.35 4.37 21.69
C VAL A 222 9.04 3.03 21.41
N LEU A 223 9.41 2.74 20.17
CA LEU A 223 10.10 1.49 19.80
C LEU A 223 11.47 1.38 20.46
N ARG A 224 12.24 2.47 20.52
CA ARG A 224 13.58 2.50 21.15
C ARG A 224 13.53 2.21 22.66
N LYS A 225 12.44 2.56 23.34
CA LYS A 225 12.25 2.23 24.77
C LYS A 225 12.24 0.72 25.00
N TYR A 226 11.67 -0.05 24.07
CA TYR A 226 11.59 -1.51 24.16
C TYR A 226 12.80 -2.22 23.54
N GLY A 227 13.52 -1.58 22.62
CA GLY A 227 14.77 -2.13 22.04
C GLY A 227 16.02 -1.99 22.93
N ARG A 228 15.93 -1.29 24.07
CA ARG A 228 17.03 -1.16 25.06
C ARG A 228 16.85 -2.04 26.30
N SER A 229 15.78 -2.81 26.37
CA SER A 229 15.49 -3.77 27.45
C SER A 229 16.01 -5.19 27.17
N THR A 230 16.92 -5.33 26.21
CA THR A 230 17.68 -6.54 25.86
C THR A 230 19.14 -6.15 25.74
#